data_AF-A0A7C5DB46-F1
#
_entry.id   AF-A0A7C5DB46-F1
#
_cell.length_a   1.000
_cell.length_b   1.000
_cell.length_c   1.000
_cell.angle_alpha   90.00
_cell.angle_beta   90.00
_cell.angle_gamma   90.00
#
_symmetry.space_group_name_H-M   'P 1'
#
loop_
_entity.id
_entity.type
_entity.pdbx_description
1 polymer ?
#
loop_
_entity_poly.entity_id
_entity_poly.type
_entity_poly.pdbx_seq_one_letter_code
_entity_poly.pdbx_strand_id
1 'polypeptide(L)'
;MYKYVIPSLIPVVGFFIRGISGFGSALIITPLLLFFYDLRTVVSVVAILEIISTAYFTIEVFKDVDWRYIKSLLPISVIGIAVGAFFLINIKTDLLKSIFGVFVVLFAIRI
;
A
#
# COMPACT_ATOMS: atom_id res chain seq x y z
N MET A 1 -11.80 18.69 15.69
CA MET A 1 -11.53 17.36 16.26
C MET A 1 -11.79 16.23 15.26
N TYR A 2 -12.96 16.15 14.60
CA TYR A 2 -13.29 15.12 13.60
C TYR A 2 -12.29 14.98 12.44
N LYS A 3 -11.69 16.10 11.99
CA LYS A 3 -10.70 16.15 10.90
C LYS A 3 -9.46 15.25 11.10
N TYR A 4 -9.14 14.84 12.32
CA TYR A 4 -7.96 14.01 12.63
C TYR A 4 -8.33 12.62 13.19
N VAL A 5 -9.54 12.45 13.73
CA VAL A 5 -10.03 11.17 14.26
C VAL A 5 -10.38 10.20 13.14
N ILE A 6 -11.01 10.68 12.06
CA ILE A 6 -11.39 9.81 10.94
C ILE A 6 -10.15 9.25 10.21
N PRO A 7 -9.12 10.06 9.87
CA PRO A 7 -7.93 9.54 9.21
C PRO A 7 -7.14 8.54 10.02
N SER A 8 -7.13 8.67 11.36
CA SER A 8 -6.41 7.75 12.24
C SER A 8 -7.09 6.39 12.39
N LEU A 9 -8.41 6.31 12.20
CA LEU A 9 -9.14 5.04 12.21
C LEU A 9 -8.93 4.21 10.93
N ILE A 10 -8.61 4.84 9.81
CA ILE A 10 -8.44 4.16 8.52
C ILE A 10 -7.32 3.09 8.57
N PRO A 11 -6.09 3.39 9.05
CA PRO A 11 -5.06 2.38 9.25
C PRO A 11 -5.49 1.25 10.18
N VAL A 12 -6.23 1.56 11.25
CA VAL A 12 -6.71 0.55 12.21
C VAL A 12 -7.56 -0.50 11.51
N VAL A 13 -8.54 -0.05 10.71
CA VAL A 13 -9.40 -0.97 9.93
C VAL A 13 -8.60 -1.72 8.87
N GLY A 14 -7.72 -1.02 8.14
CA GLY A 14 -6.91 -1.64 7.09
C GLY A 14 -5.97 -2.73 7.62
N PHE A 15 -5.29 -2.47 8.73
CA PHE A 15 -4.42 -3.47 9.38
C PHE A 15 -5.21 -4.56 10.10
N PHE A 16 -6.40 -4.28 10.61
CA PHE A 16 -7.29 -5.32 11.13
C PHE A 16 -7.68 -6.32 10.03
N ILE A 17 -8.03 -5.82 8.84
CA ILE A 17 -8.34 -6.67 7.68
C ILE A 17 -7.12 -7.50 7.28
N ARG A 18 -5.93 -6.87 7.23
CA ARG A 18 -4.67 -7.59 7.02
C ARG A 18 -4.42 -8.66 8.09
N GLY A 19 -4.78 -8.40 9.34
CA GLY A 19 -4.75 -9.39 10.43
C GLY A 19 -5.47 -10.69 10.09
N ILE A 20 -6.57 -10.58 9.34
CA ILE A 20 -7.40 -11.72 8.94
C ILE A 20 -6.96 -12.32 7.60
N SER A 21 -6.64 -11.48 6.61
CA SER A 21 -6.35 -11.92 5.23
C SER A 21 -4.87 -12.19 4.95
N GLY A 22 -3.96 -11.66 5.77
CA GLY A 22 -2.51 -11.65 5.53
C GLY A 22 -2.02 -10.60 4.50
N PHE A 23 -2.91 -9.91 3.78
CA PHE A 23 -2.55 -8.93 2.75
C PHE A 23 -3.61 -7.82 2.54
N GLY A 24 -3.30 -6.83 1.70
CA GLY A 24 -4.32 -5.91 1.16
C GLY A 24 -4.64 -4.68 2.02
N SER A 25 -3.96 -4.49 3.16
CA SER A 25 -4.05 -3.28 3.99
C SER A 25 -3.86 -2.00 3.16
N ALA A 26 -2.80 -1.93 2.35
CA ALA A 26 -2.54 -0.78 1.48
C ALA A 26 -3.66 -0.50 0.46
N LEU A 27 -4.39 -1.52 -0.02
CA LEU A 27 -5.50 -1.35 -0.97
C LEU A 27 -6.69 -0.63 -0.34
N ILE A 28 -6.84 -0.73 0.98
CA ILE A 28 -7.92 -0.10 1.74
C ILE A 28 -7.47 1.27 2.25
N ILE A 29 -6.28 1.31 2.86
CA ILE A 29 -5.77 2.51 3.52
C ILE A 29 -5.49 3.62 2.52
N THR A 30 -4.86 3.29 1.38
CA THR A 30 -4.43 4.28 0.39
C THR A 30 -5.59 5.09 -0.19
N PRO A 31 -6.61 4.50 -0.83
CA PRO A 31 -7.71 5.29 -1.42
C PRO A 31 -8.49 6.10 -0.38
N LEU A 32 -8.63 5.59 0.85
CA LEU A 32 -9.35 6.29 1.91
C LEU A 32 -8.55 7.47 2.49
N LEU A 33 -7.23 7.34 2.65
CA LEU A 33 -6.39 8.44 3.15
C LEU A 33 -6.20 9.56 2.12
N LEU A 34 -6.35 9.27 0.82
CA LEU A 34 -6.24 10.28 -0.24
C LEU A 34 -7.33 11.36 -0.20
N PHE A 35 -8.45 11.09 0.49
CA PHE A 35 -9.45 12.12 0.74
C PHE A 35 -8.98 13.20 1.73
N PHE A 36 -7.91 12.92 2.49
CA PHE A 36 -7.40 13.79 3.54
C PHE A 36 -6.00 14.35 3.25
N TYR A 37 -5.17 13.58 2.56
CA TYR A 37 -3.76 13.91 2.30
C TYR A 37 -3.41 13.72 0.83
N ASP A 38 -2.26 14.28 0.41
CA ASP A 38 -1.78 14.08 -0.94
C ASP A 38 -1.17 12.68 -1.16
N LEU A 39 -1.12 12.25 -2.42
CA LEU A 39 -0.72 10.89 -2.76
C LEU A 39 0.72 10.55 -2.37
N ARG A 40 1.63 11.52 -2.40
CA ARG A 40 3.01 11.28 -1.99
C ARG A 40 3.06 11.02 -0.49
N THR A 41 2.43 11.88 0.30
CA THR A 41 2.36 11.71 1.76
C THR A 41 1.71 10.38 2.14
N VAL A 42 0.56 10.05 1.54
CA VAL A 42 -0.14 8.79 1.83
C VAL A 42 0.74 7.58 1.50
N VAL A 43 1.30 7.51 0.29
CA VAL A 43 2.11 6.36 -0.12
C VAL A 43 3.36 6.22 0.75
N SER A 44 4.04 7.32 1.10
CA SER A 44 5.22 7.27 1.97
C SER A 44 4.89 6.77 3.39
N VAL A 45 3.83 7.30 4.00
CA VAL A 45 3.42 6.87 5.34
C VAL A 45 2.94 5.42 5.34
N VAL A 46 2.10 5.05 4.38
CA VAL A 46 1.59 3.67 4.25
C VAL A 46 2.74 2.70 4.02
N ALA A 47 3.72 3.03 3.17
CA ALA A 47 4.88 2.18 2.93
C ALA A 47 5.68 1.89 4.22
N ILE A 48 5.89 2.89 5.07
CA ILE A 48 6.58 2.69 6.37
C ILE A 48 5.78 1.74 7.26
N LEU A 49 4.47 1.94 7.37
CA LEU A 49 3.61 1.08 8.18
C LEU A 49 3.56 -0.36 7.63
N GLU A 50 3.52 -0.51 6.30
CA GLU A 50 3.56 -1.79 5.60
C GLU A 50 4.87 -2.54 5.85
N ILE A 51 6.03 -1.85 5.88
CA ILE A 51 7.31 -2.48 6.19
C ILE A 51 7.28 -3.08 7.60
N ILE A 52 6.79 -2.33 8.59
CA ILE A 52 6.69 -2.78 9.99
C ILE A 52 5.75 -3.99 10.09
N SER A 53 4.56 -3.87 9.51
CA SER A 53 3.57 -4.94 9.55
C SER A 53 4.06 -6.19 8.82
N THR A 54 4.66 -6.04 7.64
CA THR A 54 5.20 -7.14 6.85
C THR A 54 6.36 -7.82 7.57
N ALA A 55 7.23 -7.09 8.25
CA ALA A 55 8.30 -7.68 9.04
C ALA A 55 7.75 -8.60 10.14
N TYR A 56 6.71 -8.18 10.86
CA TYR A 56 6.06 -9.02 11.87
C TYR A 56 5.50 -10.32 11.29
N PHE A 57 4.68 -10.22 10.24
CA PHE A 57 4.11 -11.40 9.56
C PHE A 57 5.19 -12.31 8.98
N THR A 58 6.25 -11.73 8.41
CA THR A 58 7.33 -12.48 7.78
C THR A 58 8.11 -13.30 8.82
N ILE A 59 8.33 -12.78 10.03
CA ILE A 59 8.99 -13.51 11.11
C ILE A 59 8.18 -14.75 11.50
N GLU A 60 6.85 -14.63 11.57
CA GLU A 60 5.95 -15.72 11.95
C GLU A 60 5.98 -16.87 10.94
N VAL A 61 5.96 -16.56 9.64
CA VAL A 61 5.91 -17.56 8.57
C VAL A 61 7.27 -17.90 7.95
N PHE A 62 8.37 -17.36 8.49
CA PHE A 62 9.70 -17.39 7.85
C PHE A 62 10.16 -18.80 7.47
N LYS A 63 9.81 -19.80 8.29
CA LYS A 63 10.22 -21.20 8.11
C LYS A 63 9.43 -21.90 7.00
N ASP A 64 8.24 -21.42 6.68
CA ASP A 64 7.34 -21.99 5.68
C ASP A 64 7.51 -21.32 4.30
N VAL A 65 8.46 -20.40 4.16
CA VAL A 65 8.72 -19.65 2.93
C VAL A 65 9.41 -20.51 1.88
N ASP A 66 8.81 -20.58 0.67
CA ASP A 66 9.49 -21.08 -0.52
C ASP A 66 10.46 -20.02 -1.07
N TRP A 67 11.72 -20.16 -0.70
CA TRP A 67 12.81 -19.28 -1.14
C TRP A 67 13.06 -19.30 -2.65
N ARG A 68 12.68 -20.37 -3.36
CA ARG A 68 12.83 -20.46 -4.81
C ARG A 68 11.82 -19.54 -5.49
N TYR A 69 10.60 -19.52 -4.99
CA TYR A 69 9.54 -18.61 -5.46
C TYR A 69 9.90 -17.14 -5.16
N ILE A 70 10.36 -16.85 -3.94
CA ILE A 70 10.80 -15.49 -3.57
C ILE A 70 11.94 -14.99 -4.45
N LYS A 71 12.95 -15.81 -4.75
CA LYS A 71 14.05 -15.40 -5.64
C LYS A 71 13.58 -15.06 -7.05
N SER A 72 12.54 -15.73 -7.55
CA SER A 72 11.96 -15.42 -8.85
C SER A 72 11.14 -14.13 -8.84
N LEU A 73 10.45 -13.83 -7.73
CA LEU A 73 9.60 -12.64 -7.58
C LEU A 73 10.37 -11.38 -7.17
N LEU A 74 11.46 -11.53 -6.42
CA LEU A 74 12.30 -10.42 -5.96
C LEU A 74 12.70 -9.44 -7.06
N PRO A 75 13.28 -9.87 -8.20
CA PRO A 75 13.74 -8.93 -9.22
C PRO A 75 12.59 -8.13 -9.83
N ILE A 76 11.46 -8.77 -10.14
CA ILE A 76 10.29 -8.08 -10.69
C ILE A 76 9.69 -7.10 -9.69
N SER A 77 9.69 -7.46 -8.40
CA SER A 77 9.18 -6.62 -7.31
C SER A 77 10.07 -5.39 -7.11
N VAL A 78 11.40 -5.57 -7.09
CA VAL A 78 12.36 -4.47 -6.97
C VAL A 78 12.24 -3.51 -8.14
N ILE A 79 12.13 -4.01 -9.37
CA ILE A 79 11.90 -3.18 -10.55
C ILE A 79 10.58 -2.42 -10.42
N GLY A 80 9.50 -3.09 -10.01
CA GLY A 80 8.20 -2.45 -9.80
C GLY A 80 8.24 -1.34 -8.76
N ILE A 81 8.92 -1.57 -7.62
CA ILE A 81 9.12 -0.56 -6.57
C ILE A 81 9.93 0.62 -7.09
N ALA A 82 11.04 0.37 -7.81
CA ALA A 82 11.89 1.43 -8.36
C ALA A 82 11.13 2.29 -9.38
N VAL A 83 10.38 1.65 -10.29
CA VAL A 83 9.55 2.34 -11.28
C VAL A 83 8.43 3.13 -10.60
N GLY A 84 7.75 2.53 -9.62
CA GLY A 84 6.70 3.19 -8.85
C GLY A 84 7.22 4.41 -8.07
N ALA A 85 8.37 4.27 -7.40
CA ALA A 85 9.02 5.37 -6.69
C ALA A 85 9.48 6.48 -7.65
N PHE A 86 10.03 6.12 -8.81
CA PHE A 86 10.41 7.08 -9.83
C PHE A 86 9.21 7.90 -10.29
N PHE A 87 8.08 7.27 -10.60
CA PHE A 87 6.86 7.99 -10.97
C PHE A 87 6.29 8.83 -9.83
N LEU A 88 6.29 8.28 -8.60
CA LEU A 88 5.83 8.99 -7.41
C LEU A 88 6.61 10.30 -7.18
N ILE A 89 7.91 10.30 -7.47
CA ILE A 89 8.80 11.44 -7.24
C ILE A 89 8.80 12.45 -8.41
N ASN A 90 8.71 11.99 -9.66
CA ASN A 90 8.89 12.82 -10.84
C ASN A 90 7.59 13.34 -11.46
N ILE A 91 6.45 12.69 -11.23
CA ILE A 91 5.16 13.14 -11.77
C ILE A 91 4.50 14.17 -10.85
N LYS A 92 3.83 15.17 -11.45
CA LYS A 92 2.99 16.14 -10.73
C LYS A 92 1.91 15.41 -9.92
N THR A 93 1.78 15.77 -8.64
CA THR A 93 0.87 15.12 -7.69
C THR A 93 -0.58 15.00 -8.20
N ASP A 94 -1.10 16.01 -8.90
CA ASP A 94 -2.47 16.00 -9.43
C ASP A 94 -2.67 14.97 -10.53
N LEU A 95 -1.69 14.84 -11.44
CA LEU A 95 -1.73 13.85 -12.51
C LEU A 95 -1.63 12.44 -11.92
N LEU A 96 -0.74 12.23 -10.95
CA LEU A 96 -0.56 10.94 -10.30
C LEU A 96 -1.82 10.52 -9.51
N LYS A 97 -2.45 11.46 -8.80
CA LYS A 97 -3.75 11.24 -8.14
C LYS A 97 -4.83 10.84 -9.13
N SER A 98 -4.89 11.49 -10.29
CA SER A 98 -5.88 11.18 -11.33
C SER A 98 -5.67 9.77 -11.92
N ILE A 99 -4.43 9.41 -12.27
CA ILE A 99 -4.08 8.07 -12.75
C ILE A 99 -4.45 7.01 -11.71
N PHE A 100 -4.12 7.25 -10.44
CA PHE A 100 -4.49 6.35 -9.35
C PHE A 100 -6.00 6.20 -9.21
N GLY A 101 -6.76 7.30 -9.29
CA GLY A 101 -8.23 7.27 -9.23
C GLY A 101 -8.83 6.43 -10.35
N VAL A 102 -8.38 6.61 -11.59
CA VAL A 102 -8.82 5.79 -12.74
C VAL A 102 -8.50 4.31 -12.51
N PHE A 103 -7.29 4.01 -12.04
CA PHE A 103 -6.89 2.65 -11.70
C PHE A 103 -7.81 2.02 -10.65
N VAL A 104 -8.13 2.73 -9.57
CA VAL A 104 -9.03 2.25 -8.51
C VAL A 104 -10.43 1.98 -9.05
N VAL A 105 -10.98 2.87 -9.89
CA VAL A 105 -12.31 2.68 -10.50
C VAL A 105 -12.32 1.44 -11.41
N LEU A 106 -11.31 1.28 -12.26
CA LEU A 106 -11.20 0.11 -13.13
C LEU A 106 -11.10 -1.19 -12.32
N PHE A 107 -10.30 -1.17 -11.26
CA PHE A 107 -10.15 -2.31 -10.37
C PHE A 107 -11.47 -2.66 -9.66
N ALA A 108 -12.20 -1.65 -9.17
CA ALA A 108 -13.49 -1.83 -8.49
C ALA A 108 -14.59 -2.38 -9.41
N ILE A 109 -14.58 -2.03 -10.70
CA ILE A 109 -15.53 -2.55 -11.69
C ILE A 109 -15.18 -4.00 -12.11
N ARG A 110 -13.89 -4.37 -12.07
CA ARG A 110 -13.42 -5.68 -12.51
C ARG A 110 -13.72 -6.81 -11.50
N ILE A 111 -13.80 -6.48 -10.22
CA ILE A 111 -14.20 -7.35 -9.10
C ILE A 111 -15.71 -7.56 -9.12
#